data_AF-A0A957R076-F1
#
_entry.id   AF-A0A957R076-F1
#
_cell.length_a   1.000
_cell.length_b   1.000
_cell.length_c   1.000
_cell.angle_alpha   90.00
_cell.angle_beta   90.00
_cell.angle_gamma   90.00
#
_symmetry.space_group_name_H-M   'P 1'
#
loop_
_entity.id
_entity.type
_entity.pdbx_description
1 polymer ?
#
loop_
_entity_poly.entity_id
_entity_poly.type
_entity_poly.pdbx_seq_one_letter_code
_entity_poly.pdbx_strand_id
1 'polypeptide(L)'
;MSDTVLLDGDQVLFLPNFGAAVVNVQPGRLRGSGPATSNDKKICVVGDEAEVSVPGCTYFTPIYSIPGTGTLKIMQLAPDQKAQKSQTGGKKIMLKGGQFTA
;
A
#
# COMPACT_ATOMS: atom_id res chain seq x y z
N MET A 1 10.61 -16.19 -9.52
CA MET A 1 9.85 -15.36 -8.56
C MET A 1 9.01 -14.42 -9.42
N SER A 2 7.68 -14.57 -9.41
CA SER A 2 6.78 -13.93 -10.38
C SER A 2 6.45 -12.51 -9.95
N ASP A 3 7.00 -11.52 -10.68
CA ASP A 3 6.63 -10.12 -10.55
C ASP A 3 5.14 -9.95 -10.85
N THR A 4 4.33 -9.88 -9.80
CA THR A 4 2.88 -9.73 -9.93
C THR A 4 2.57 -8.25 -9.99
N VAL A 5 1.97 -7.82 -11.10
CA VAL A 5 1.51 -6.44 -11.28
C VAL A 5 0.30 -6.20 -10.38
N LEU A 6 0.30 -5.08 -9.66
CA LEU A 6 -0.83 -4.68 -8.83
C LEU A 6 -1.92 -4.05 -9.69
N LEU A 7 -3.17 -4.40 -9.39
CA LEU A 7 -4.35 -3.98 -10.12
C LEU A 7 -5.30 -3.19 -9.24
N ASP A 8 -6.19 -2.45 -9.89
CA ASP A 8 -7.26 -1.72 -9.23
C ASP A 8 -8.11 -2.63 -8.34
N GLY A 9 -8.32 -2.19 -7.09
CA GLY A 9 -9.06 -2.94 -6.08
C GLY A 9 -8.22 -3.97 -5.31
N ASP A 10 -6.92 -4.10 -5.58
CA ASP A 10 -6.02 -4.91 -4.75
C ASP A 10 -5.96 -4.36 -3.32
N GLN A 11 -5.82 -5.28 -2.37
CA GLN A 11 -5.79 -4.94 -0.95
C GLN A 11 -4.36 -4.71 -0.47
N VAL A 12 -4.18 -3.64 0.29
CA VAL A 12 -2.94 -3.31 0.99
C VAL A 12 -3.05 -3.78 2.42
N LEU A 13 -2.20 -4.71 2.81
CA LEU A 13 -2.10 -5.21 4.18
C LEU A 13 -0.95 -4.51 4.88
N PHE A 14 -1.27 -3.74 5.91
CA PHE A 14 -0.30 -3.09 6.78
C PHE A 14 0.17 -4.08 7.85
N LEU A 15 1.41 -3.96 8.29
CA LEU A 15 1.87 -4.68 9.46
C LEU A 15 1.33 -3.99 10.72
N PRO A 16 0.83 -4.74 11.72
CA PRO A 16 0.28 -4.14 12.93
C PRO A 16 1.34 -3.52 13.82
N ASN A 17 2.62 -3.89 13.68
CA ASN A 17 3.66 -3.42 14.58
C ASN A 17 4.32 -2.14 14.06
N PHE A 18 4.09 -1.03 14.76
CA PHE A 18 4.69 0.28 14.49
C PHE A 18 5.56 0.70 15.68
N GLY A 19 6.82 0.26 15.66
CA GLY A 19 7.77 0.52 16.75
C GLY A 19 7.32 -0.13 18.06
N ALA A 20 6.89 0.68 19.03
CA ALA A 20 6.36 0.22 20.32
C ALA A 20 4.82 0.17 20.36
N ALA A 21 4.14 0.62 19.29
CA ALA A 21 2.69 0.60 19.19
C ALA A 21 2.22 -0.58 18.33
N VAL A 22 1.15 -1.23 18.78
CA VAL A 22 0.44 -2.25 18.00
C VAL A 22 -0.85 -1.63 17.48
N VAL A 23 -0.96 -1.52 16.17
CA VAL A 23 -2.11 -0.97 15.45
C VAL A 23 -2.99 -2.12 14.98
N ASN A 24 -4.29 -2.00 15.24
CA ASN A 24 -5.31 -2.84 14.62
C ASN A 24 -5.52 -2.37 13.18
N VAL A 25 -4.72 -2.94 12.28
CA VAL A 25 -4.68 -2.61 10.86
C VAL A 25 -5.98 -3.02 10.17
N GLN A 26 -6.44 -2.18 9.26
CA GLN A 26 -7.50 -2.53 8.32
C GLN A 26 -6.92 -2.59 6.90
N PRO A 27 -7.43 -3.50 6.05
CA PRO A 27 -6.95 -3.60 4.68
C PRO A 27 -7.28 -2.30 3.91
N GLY A 28 -6.24 -1.66 3.39
CA GLY A 28 -6.40 -0.56 2.43
C GLY A 28 -6.83 -1.10 1.06
N ARG A 29 -7.39 -0.24 0.22
CA ARG A 29 -7.64 -0.56 -1.19
C ARG A 29 -6.75 0.31 -2.06
N LEU A 30 -6.01 -0.31 -2.97
CA LEU A 30 -5.30 0.38 -4.02
C LEU A 30 -6.25 0.77 -5.13
N ARG A 31 -6.03 1.96 -5.68
CA ARG A 31 -6.77 2.47 -6.82
C ARG A 31 -5.81 2.66 -7.99
N GLY A 32 -6.04 1.94 -9.08
CA GLY A 32 -5.18 2.03 -10.26
C GLY A 32 -5.52 3.25 -11.11
N SER A 33 -4.57 4.17 -11.28
CA SER A 33 -4.72 5.34 -12.17
C SER A 33 -4.09 5.16 -13.55
N GLY A 34 -3.36 4.05 -13.78
CA GLY A 34 -2.67 3.78 -15.03
C GLY A 34 -3.62 3.68 -16.25
N PRO A 35 -3.20 4.12 -17.44
CA PRO A 35 -4.01 4.01 -18.66
C PRO A 35 -4.04 2.59 -19.24
N ALA A 36 -3.10 1.72 -18.84
CA ALA A 36 -3.13 0.32 -19.20
C ALA A 36 -4.04 -0.48 -18.26
N THR A 37 -4.71 -1.48 -18.83
CA THR A 37 -5.51 -2.46 -18.11
C THR A 37 -4.88 -3.84 -18.23
N SER A 38 -5.06 -4.65 -17.19
CA SER A 38 -4.69 -6.06 -17.17
C SER A 38 -5.82 -6.82 -16.48
N ASN A 39 -6.33 -7.88 -17.11
CA ASN A 39 -7.52 -8.61 -16.65
C ASN A 39 -8.73 -7.67 -16.38
N ASP A 40 -9.02 -6.76 -17.31
CA ASP A 40 -10.11 -5.77 -17.22
C ASP A 40 -10.02 -4.78 -16.04
N LYS A 41 -8.91 -4.80 -15.30
CA LYS A 41 -8.63 -3.86 -14.20
C LYS A 41 -7.52 -2.90 -14.57
N LYS A 42 -7.59 -1.67 -14.07
CA LYS A 42 -6.51 -0.69 -14.27
C LYS A 42 -5.25 -1.13 -13.54
N ILE A 43 -4.10 -0.94 -14.16
CA ILE A 43 -2.81 -1.22 -13.53
C ILE A 43 -2.48 -0.08 -12.55
N CYS A 44 -2.04 -0.45 -11.34
CA CYS A 44 -1.52 0.50 -10.37
C CYS A 44 -0.14 1.02 -10.79
N VAL A 45 0.04 2.33 -10.69
CA VAL A 45 1.27 3.03 -11.05
C VAL A 45 1.82 3.79 -9.86
N VAL A 46 3.13 4.07 -9.89
CA VAL A 46 3.78 4.87 -8.85
C VAL A 46 3.09 6.24 -8.72
N GLY A 47 2.68 6.56 -7.50
CA GLY A 47 1.83 7.68 -7.13
C GLY A 47 0.46 7.23 -6.61
N ASP A 48 -0.03 6.06 -7.01
CA ASP A 48 -1.32 5.52 -6.55
C ASP A 48 -1.28 5.11 -5.07
N GLU A 49 -0.09 4.77 -4.55
CA GLU A 49 0.12 4.46 -3.14
C GLU A 49 -0.20 5.63 -2.22
N ALA A 50 -0.07 6.87 -2.70
CA ALA A 50 -0.32 8.07 -1.90
C ALA A 50 -1.82 8.31 -1.66
N GLU A 51 -2.68 7.75 -2.51
CA GLU A 51 -4.14 7.76 -2.31
C GLU A 51 -4.59 6.74 -1.26
N VAL A 52 -3.75 5.75 -0.93
CA VAL A 52 -4.07 4.74 0.08
C VAL A 52 -4.01 5.37 1.47
N SER A 53 -5.19 5.58 2.04
CA SER A 53 -5.36 6.10 3.39
C SER A 53 -6.43 5.30 4.12
N VAL A 54 -6.06 4.69 5.24
CA VAL A 54 -6.95 3.87 6.07
C VAL A 54 -7.16 4.57 7.41
N PRO A 55 -8.16 5.46 7.52
CA PRO A 55 -8.47 6.15 8.77
C PRO A 55 -9.15 5.22 9.77
N GLY A 56 -9.07 5.55 11.06
CA GLY A 56 -9.79 4.83 12.12
C GLY A 56 -9.10 3.56 12.59
N CYS A 57 -7.81 3.38 12.29
CA CYS A 57 -7.03 2.27 12.83
C CYS A 57 -6.74 2.54 14.31
N THR A 58 -7.31 1.73 15.19
CA THR A 58 -7.04 1.84 16.62
C THR A 58 -5.64 1.33 16.91
N TYR A 59 -4.91 2.01 17.78
CA TYR A 59 -3.57 1.57 18.20
C TYR A 59 -3.45 1.54 19.71
N PHE A 60 -2.64 0.61 20.19
CA PHE A 60 -2.38 0.38 21.59
C PHE A 60 -0.88 0.41 21.85
N THR A 61 -0.49 0.88 23.02
CA THR A 61 0.90 0.79 23.48
C THR A 61 0.90 0.16 24.86
N PRO A 62 1.95 -0.59 25.23
CA PRO A 62 2.01 -1.23 26.54
C PRO A 62 2.02 -0.21 27.71
N ILE A 63 2.36 1.05 27.45
CA ILE A 63 2.45 2.13 28.43
C ILE A 63 1.17 2.96 28.58
N TYR A 64 0.30 2.97 27.55
CA TYR A 64 -0.95 3.73 27.56
C TYR A 64 -2.15 2.80 27.42
N SER A 65 -2.93 2.67 28.50
CA SER A 65 -4.10 1.78 28.56
C SER A 65 -5.29 2.23 27.69
N ILE A 66 -5.31 3.49 27.26
CA ILE A 66 -6.38 4.03 26.40
C ILE A 66 -5.96 3.88 24.94
N PRO A 67 -6.69 3.12 24.11
CA PRO A 67 -6.39 3.01 22.70
C PRO A 67 -6.54 4.36 21.99
N GLY A 68 -5.53 4.75 21.22
CA GLY A 68 -5.63 5.88 20.30
C GLY A 68 -6.20 5.45 18.96
N THR A 69 -6.52 6.42 18.10
CA THR A 69 -6.92 6.17 16.71
C THR A 69 -6.00 6.93 15.76
N GLY A 70 -5.51 6.24 14.74
CA GLY A 70 -4.62 6.79 13.72
C GLY A 70 -5.14 6.57 12.31
N THR A 71 -4.44 7.17 11.35
CA THR A 71 -4.64 6.92 9.92
C THR A 71 -3.39 6.26 9.37
N LEU A 72 -3.53 5.08 8.78
CA LEU A 72 -2.43 4.40 8.10
C LEU A 72 -2.32 4.89 6.66
N LYS A 73 -1.10 5.18 6.23
CA LYS A 73 -0.78 5.59 4.85
C LYS A 73 0.44 4.82 4.39
N ILE A 74 0.68 4.78 3.09
CA ILE A 74 1.93 4.25 2.55
C ILE A 74 2.91 5.42 2.45
N MET A 75 3.97 5.40 3.25
CA MET A 75 5.00 6.44 3.22
C MET A 75 5.95 6.26 2.04
N GLN A 76 6.43 5.03 1.82
CA GLN A 76 7.39 4.76 0.75
C GLN A 76 7.33 3.32 0.25
N LEU A 77 7.21 3.16 -1.06
CA LEU A 77 7.38 1.87 -1.74
C LEU A 77 8.86 1.49 -1.85
N ALA A 78 9.14 0.21 -1.65
CA ALA A 78 10.46 -0.37 -1.85
C ALA A 78 10.84 -0.42 -3.35
N PRO A 79 12.15 -0.47 -3.69
CA PRO A 79 12.60 -0.45 -5.09
C PRO A 79 12.10 -1.63 -5.93
N ASP A 80 11.84 -2.77 -5.30
CA ASP A 80 11.31 -4.02 -5.88
C ASP A 80 9.79 -3.97 -6.10
N GLN A 81 9.09 -3.01 -5.50
CA GLN A 81 7.68 -2.72 -5.76
C GLN A 81 7.48 -1.77 -6.96
N LYS A 82 8.58 -1.33 -7.59
CA LYS A 82 8.56 -0.44 -8.75
C LYS A 82 9.15 -1.18 -9.95
N ALA A 83 8.37 -1.33 -11.01
CA ALA A 83 8.87 -1.90 -12.25
C ALA A 83 10.01 -1.05 -12.82
N GLN A 84 11.12 -1.71 -13.18
CA GLN A 84 12.31 -1.02 -13.69
C GLN A 84 12.15 -0.63 -15.16
N LYS A 85 11.56 -1.53 -15.97
CA LYS A 85 11.40 -1.35 -17.42
C LYS A 85 9.96 -1.06 -17.83
N SER A 86 8.99 -1.62 -17.12
CA SER A 86 7.57 -1.52 -17.49
C SER A 86 6.95 -0.25 -16.93
N GLN A 87 6.42 0.58 -17.82
CA GLN A 87 5.77 1.84 -17.48
C GLN A 87 4.47 1.97 -18.27
N THR A 88 3.49 2.64 -17.69
CA THR A 88 2.22 2.96 -18.37
C THR A 88 1.83 4.39 -18.06
N GLY A 89 1.40 5.14 -19.06
CA GLY A 89 1.10 6.57 -18.92
C GLY A 89 2.27 7.42 -18.43
N GLY A 90 3.51 7.01 -18.73
CA GLY A 90 4.72 7.71 -18.27
C GLY A 90 5.09 7.46 -16.80
N LYS A 91 4.37 6.58 -16.09
CA LYS A 91 4.65 6.19 -14.71
C LYS A 91 5.07 4.72 -14.62
N LYS A 92 5.96 4.40 -13.69
CA LYS A 92 6.36 3.01 -13.42
C LYS A 92 5.18 2.22 -12.88
N ILE A 93 5.06 0.97 -13.33
CA ILE A 93 4.04 0.04 -12.84
C ILE A 93 4.41 -0.41 -11.43
N MET A 94 3.42 -0.54 -10.55
CA MET A 94 3.60 -1.11 -9.23
C MET A 94 3.58 -2.64 -9.29
N LEU A 95 4.52 -3.25 -8.60
CA LEU A 95 4.65 -4.67 -8.43
C LEU A 95 4.38 -5.02 -6.97
N LYS A 96 3.89 -6.25 -6.71
CA LYS A 96 3.66 -6.75 -5.36
C LYS A 96 4.92 -6.60 -4.48
N GLY A 97 6.10 -6.94 -5.03
CA GLY A 97 7.38 -6.88 -4.33
C GLY A 97 7.34 -7.53 -2.94
N GLY A 98 8.18 -7.01 -2.04
CA GLY A 98 8.21 -7.33 -0.61
C GLY A 98 7.35 -6.38 0.24
N GLN A 99 7.99 -5.74 1.22
CA GLN A 99 7.33 -4.83 2.17
C GLN A 99 7.54 -3.37 1.77
N PHE A 100 6.56 -2.52 2.07
CA PHE A 100 6.64 -1.07 1.98
C PHE A 100 6.77 -0.44 3.36
N THR A 101 7.22 0.80 3.41
CA THR A 101 7.18 1.63 4.61
C THR A 101 5.82 2.31 4.71
N ALA A 102 5.11 2.07 5.80
CA ALA A 102 3.84 2.71 6.14
C ALA A 102 4.05 3.80 7.21
#